data_AF-A0A957HQL6-F1
#
_entry.id   AF-A0A957HQL6-F1
#
_cell.length_a   1.000
_cell.length_b   1.000
_cell.length_c   1.000
_cell.angle_alpha   90.00
_cell.angle_beta   90.00
_cell.angle_gamma   90.00
#
_symmetry.space_group_name_H-M   'P 1'
#
loop_
_entity.id
_entity.type
_entity.pdbx_description
1 polymer ?
#
loop_
_entity_poly.entity_id
_entity_poly.type
_entity_poly.pdbx_seq_one_letter_code
_entity_poly.pdbx_strand_id
1 'polypeptide(L)'
;MGKLAIMKKIKEIQDLSGFRDLHWEGSFEDYLEIVQKDPRVARTSFQRLYDMIVSHGYEEYTRHRETLIHYNFFDDPFENGKDAVFGIDKQLMDLVQVFRSAAHRYGTERRVILLHGPVGTAKSTIVRLLKKGLESYSRREDGRLYSF
;
A
#
# COMPACT_ATOMS: atom_id res chain seq x y z
N MET A 1 8.99 -40.46 13.72
CA MET A 1 8.98 -39.55 12.55
C MET A 1 8.22 -38.23 12.76
N GLY A 2 7.35 -38.04 13.78
CA GLY A 2 6.57 -36.79 13.93
C GLY A 2 7.32 -35.56 14.49
N LYS A 3 8.37 -35.75 15.30
CA LYS A 3 9.09 -34.64 15.97
C LYS A 3 9.86 -33.73 14.99
N LEU A 4 10.42 -34.32 13.94
CA LEU A 4 11.15 -33.60 12.89
C LEU A 4 10.21 -32.76 12.00
N ALA A 5 9.01 -33.28 11.71
CA ALA A 5 7.99 -32.59 10.95
C ALA A 5 7.43 -31.37 11.71
N ILE A 6 7.22 -31.49 13.02
CA ILE A 6 6.78 -30.38 13.88
C ILE A 6 7.89 -29.31 13.97
N MET A 7 9.14 -29.70 14.18
CA MET A 7 10.25 -28.73 14.20
C MET A 7 10.44 -28.01 12.86
N LYS A 8 10.22 -28.71 11.74
CA LYS A 8 10.25 -28.10 10.41
C LYS A 8 9.12 -27.09 10.21
N LYS A 9 7.90 -27.44 10.66
CA LYS A 9 6.73 -26.56 10.64
C LYS A 9 6.89 -25.35 11.56
N ILE A 10 7.51 -25.51 12.73
CA ILE A 10 7.84 -24.40 13.64
C ILE A 10 8.92 -23.49 13.02
N LYS A 11 9.88 -24.04 12.27
CA LYS A 11 10.87 -23.25 11.52
C LYS A 11 10.27 -22.52 10.32
N GLU A 12 9.27 -23.09 9.66
CA GLU A 12 8.51 -22.40 8.60
C GLU A 12 7.58 -21.31 9.17
N ILE A 13 7.08 -21.48 10.39
CA ILE A 13 6.30 -20.46 11.12
C ILE A 13 7.21 -19.34 11.66
N GLN A 14 8.45 -19.66 12.02
CA GLN A 14 9.48 -18.68 12.30
C GLN A 14 10.14 -18.24 10.99
N ASP A 15 9.45 -17.41 10.23
CA ASP A 15 10.08 -16.58 9.21
C ASP A 15 11.06 -15.61 9.91
N LEU A 16 12.24 -16.12 10.28
CA LEU A 16 13.29 -15.38 10.98
C LEU A 16 13.83 -14.25 10.11
N SER A 17 13.73 -14.38 8.78
CA SER A 17 14.04 -13.32 7.81
C SER A 17 13.00 -12.21 7.86
N GLY A 18 11.72 -12.52 7.66
CA GLY A 18 10.65 -11.53 7.73
C GLY A 18 10.53 -10.87 9.10
N PHE A 19 10.76 -11.61 10.19
CA PHE A 19 10.81 -11.06 11.54
C PHE A 19 12.02 -10.13 11.75
N ARG A 20 13.20 -10.47 11.22
CA ARG A 20 14.39 -9.60 11.29
C ARG A 20 14.24 -8.34 10.43
N ASP A 21 13.62 -8.43 9.26
CA ASP A 21 13.38 -7.27 8.41
C ASP A 21 12.33 -6.32 9.02
N LEU A 22 11.35 -6.85 9.76
CA LEU A 22 10.40 -6.07 10.56
C LEU A 22 11.02 -5.46 11.84
N HIS A 23 12.12 -6.04 12.32
CA HIS A 23 12.83 -5.63 13.55
C HIS A 23 14.30 -5.30 13.24
N TRP A 24 14.52 -4.45 12.24
CA TRP A 24 15.87 -3.99 11.94
C TRP A 24 16.42 -3.15 13.09
N GLU A 25 17.65 -3.46 13.49
CA GLU A 25 18.45 -2.68 14.43
C GLU A 25 19.79 -2.35 13.78
N GLY A 26 20.25 -1.11 13.93
CA GLY A 26 21.51 -0.66 13.35
C GLY A 26 21.84 0.79 13.74
N SER A 27 23.04 1.21 13.39
CA SER A 27 23.48 2.60 13.53
C SER A 27 22.85 3.50 12.47
N PHE A 28 23.00 4.81 12.63
CA PHE A 28 22.57 5.76 11.60
C PHE A 28 23.36 5.57 10.29
N GLU A 29 24.65 5.23 10.39
CA GLU A 29 25.51 4.91 9.26
C GLU A 29 24.98 3.69 8.49
N ASP A 30 24.57 2.62 9.20
CA ASP A 30 23.96 1.43 8.58
C ASP A 30 22.68 1.79 7.82
N TYR A 31 21.86 2.68 8.39
CA TYR A 31 20.66 3.18 7.71
C TYR A 31 20.99 3.99 6.45
N LEU A 32 22.02 4.84 6.50
CA LEU A 32 22.46 5.59 5.32
C LEU A 32 22.95 4.68 4.20
N GLU A 33 23.62 3.57 4.51
CA GLU A 33 23.99 2.56 3.51
C GLU A 33 22.76 1.92 2.85
N ILE A 34 21.72 1.63 3.63
CA ILE A 34 20.45 1.10 3.12
C ILE A 34 19.82 2.10 2.15
N VAL A 35 19.76 3.39 2.51
CA VAL A 35 19.21 4.45 1.66
C VAL A 35 20.03 4.64 0.39
N GLN A 36 21.36 4.51 0.46
CA GLN A 36 22.22 4.56 -0.73
C GLN A 36 21.96 3.37 -1.67
N LYS A 37 21.76 2.16 -1.12
CA LYS A 37 21.44 0.95 -1.90
C LYS A 37 20.04 1.01 -2.50
N ASP A 38 19.07 1.51 -1.74
CA ASP A 38 17.69 1.68 -2.19
C ASP A 38 17.06 2.98 -1.66
N PRO A 39 17.04 4.04 -2.48
CA PRO A 39 16.46 5.32 -2.10
C PRO A 39 14.95 5.26 -1.79
N ARG A 40 14.23 4.22 -2.23
CA ARG A 40 12.79 4.06 -1.97
C ARG A 40 12.49 3.93 -0.47
N VAL A 41 13.47 3.55 0.32
CA VAL A 41 13.37 3.47 1.78
C VAL A 41 13.06 4.86 2.39
N ALA A 42 13.60 5.92 1.82
CA ALA A 42 13.40 7.30 2.28
C ALA A 42 12.21 8.03 1.62
N ARG A 43 11.34 7.31 0.90
CA ARG A 43 10.21 7.91 0.18
C ARG A 43 9.12 8.43 1.14
N THR A 44 8.38 9.44 0.68
CA THR A 44 7.30 10.07 1.45
C THR A 44 6.11 9.15 1.65
N SER A 45 5.22 9.50 2.59
CA SER A 45 3.95 8.80 2.79
C SER A 45 3.07 8.79 1.55
N PHE A 46 3.05 9.87 0.77
CA PHE A 46 2.31 9.95 -0.49
C PHE A 46 2.89 9.04 -1.58
N GLN A 47 4.22 8.99 -1.70
CA GLN A 47 4.88 8.04 -2.59
C GLN A 47 4.53 6.60 -2.20
N ARG A 48 4.60 6.26 -0.91
CA ARG A 48 4.20 4.93 -0.40
C ARG A 48 2.77 4.57 -0.78
N LEU A 49 1.82 5.46 -0.51
CA LEU A 49 0.40 5.25 -0.82
C LEU A 49 0.16 5.06 -2.32
N TYR A 50 0.76 5.92 -3.15
CA TYR A 50 0.60 5.83 -4.60
C TYR A 50 1.19 4.53 -5.15
N ASP A 51 2.45 4.23 -4.79
CA ASP A 51 3.14 3.01 -5.24
C ASP A 51 2.38 1.75 -4.78
N MET A 52 1.88 1.74 -3.54
CA MET A 52 1.07 0.65 -3.00
C MET A 52 -0.17 0.38 -3.87
N ILE A 53 -0.95 1.41 -4.20
CA ILE A 53 -2.16 1.25 -5.01
C ILE A 53 -1.79 0.70 -6.39
N VAL A 54 -0.80 1.31 -7.06
CA VAL A 54 -0.38 0.92 -8.41
C VAL A 54 0.26 -0.46 -8.45
N SER A 55 0.91 -0.91 -7.37
CA SER A 55 1.53 -2.25 -7.28
C SER A 55 0.54 -3.42 -7.46
N HIS A 56 -0.77 -3.18 -7.30
CA HIS A 56 -1.81 -4.18 -7.51
C HIS A 56 -2.29 -4.25 -8.97
N GLY A 57 -1.78 -3.37 -9.83
CA GLY A 57 -2.21 -3.22 -11.22
C GLY A 57 -3.46 -2.37 -11.38
N TYR A 58 -3.76 -2.05 -12.62
CA TYR A 58 -4.95 -1.32 -13.02
C TYR A 58 -5.35 -1.68 -14.45
N GLU A 59 -6.62 -1.48 -14.77
CA GLU A 59 -7.18 -1.70 -16.10
C GLU A 59 -7.74 -0.38 -16.65
N GLU A 60 -7.44 -0.09 -17.91
CA GLU A 60 -7.99 1.07 -18.61
C GLU A 60 -9.20 0.65 -19.43
N TYR A 61 -10.30 1.39 -19.31
CA TYR A 61 -11.52 1.13 -20.07
C TYR A 61 -12.23 2.42 -20.47
N THR A 62 -13.02 2.36 -21.54
CA THR A 62 -13.80 3.52 -22.00
C THR A 62 -15.28 3.33 -21.65
N ARG A 63 -15.86 4.33 -20.98
CA ARG A 63 -17.29 4.37 -20.67
C ARG A 63 -17.83 5.76 -20.97
N HIS A 64 -18.95 5.84 -21.70
CA HIS A 64 -19.57 7.12 -22.10
C HIS A 64 -18.58 8.11 -22.77
N ARG A 65 -17.63 7.60 -23.58
CA ARG A 65 -16.54 8.37 -24.21
C ARG A 65 -15.52 8.99 -23.26
N GLU A 66 -15.56 8.64 -21.97
CA GLU A 66 -14.50 8.95 -21.02
C GLU A 66 -13.60 7.71 -20.83
N THR A 67 -12.29 7.91 -20.86
CA THR A 67 -11.31 6.90 -20.45
C THR A 67 -11.21 6.91 -18.93
N LEU A 68 -11.45 5.76 -18.31
CA LEU A 68 -11.39 5.54 -16.87
C LEU A 68 -10.34 4.48 -16.55
N ILE A 69 -9.77 4.61 -15.36
CA ILE A 69 -8.83 3.64 -14.81
C ILE A 69 -9.50 2.95 -13.62
N HIS A 70 -9.59 1.63 -13.70
CA HIS A 70 -9.97 0.78 -12.58
C HIS A 70 -8.70 0.30 -11.88
N TYR A 71 -8.52 0.65 -10.61
CA TYR A 71 -7.36 0.17 -9.83
C TYR A 71 -7.76 -1.08 -9.04
N ASN A 72 -7.14 -2.21 -9.37
CA ASN A 72 -7.43 -3.53 -8.78
C ASN A 72 -7.27 -3.54 -7.24
N PHE A 73 -6.50 -2.61 -6.68
CA PHE A 73 -6.42 -2.39 -5.24
C PHE A 73 -7.79 -2.19 -4.57
N PHE A 74 -8.73 -1.52 -5.24
CA PHE A 74 -10.06 -1.25 -4.70
C PHE A 74 -11.02 -2.45 -4.80
N ASP A 75 -10.60 -3.56 -5.39
CA ASP A 75 -11.33 -4.84 -5.37
C ASP A 75 -11.08 -5.64 -4.08
N ASP A 76 -10.37 -5.06 -3.11
CA ASP A 76 -9.99 -5.73 -1.86
C ASP A 76 -9.23 -7.06 -2.08
N PRO A 77 -7.95 -6.98 -2.51
CA PRO A 77 -7.10 -8.16 -2.71
C PRO A 77 -6.72 -8.86 -1.40
N PHE A 78 -7.16 -8.35 -0.24
CA PHE A 78 -6.77 -8.83 1.08
C PHE A 78 -7.83 -9.75 1.70
N GLU A 79 -9.11 -9.42 1.54
CA GLU A 79 -10.23 -10.17 2.13
C GLU A 79 -11.24 -10.68 1.08
N ASN A 80 -10.78 -11.01 -0.13
CA ASN A 80 -11.59 -11.59 -1.20
C ASN A 80 -12.84 -10.74 -1.53
N GLY A 81 -12.64 -9.44 -1.73
CA GLY A 81 -13.70 -8.55 -2.18
C GLY A 81 -14.66 -8.05 -1.09
N LYS A 82 -14.43 -8.38 0.19
CA LYS A 82 -15.34 -8.01 1.29
C LYS A 82 -15.55 -6.49 1.41
N ASP A 83 -14.48 -5.73 1.20
CA ASP A 83 -14.48 -4.27 1.19
C ASP A 83 -14.37 -3.68 -0.22
N ALA A 84 -14.61 -4.47 -1.27
CA ALA A 84 -14.48 -3.99 -2.64
C ALA A 84 -15.40 -2.80 -2.93
N VAL A 85 -14.87 -1.85 -3.69
CA VAL A 85 -15.54 -0.58 -4.00
C VAL A 85 -15.81 -0.49 -5.49
N PHE A 86 -17.08 -0.58 -5.87
CA PHE A 86 -17.51 -0.59 -7.26
C PHE A 86 -18.30 0.66 -7.65
N GLY A 87 -18.27 0.99 -8.94
CA GLY A 87 -19.17 2.00 -9.55
C GLY A 87 -18.75 3.46 -9.32
N ILE A 88 -17.61 3.71 -8.67
CA ILE A 88 -17.08 5.05 -8.43
C ILE A 88 -15.63 5.23 -8.93
N ASP A 89 -15.26 4.52 -10.00
CA ASP A 89 -13.89 4.53 -10.56
C ASP A 89 -13.40 5.94 -10.89
N LYS A 90 -14.27 6.84 -11.37
CA LYS A 90 -13.90 8.24 -11.63
C LYS A 90 -13.42 8.94 -10.36
N GLN A 91 -14.15 8.79 -9.25
CA GLN A 91 -13.79 9.39 -7.97
C GLN A 91 -12.55 8.74 -7.37
N LEU A 92 -12.38 7.43 -7.53
CA LEU A 92 -11.17 6.71 -7.11
C LEU A 92 -9.96 7.16 -7.94
N MET A 93 -10.14 7.39 -9.24
CA MET A 93 -9.10 7.93 -10.12
C MET A 93 -8.69 9.34 -9.69
N ASP A 94 -9.65 10.24 -9.40
CA ASP A 94 -9.35 11.58 -8.88
C ASP A 94 -8.58 11.51 -7.56
N LEU A 95 -8.96 10.60 -6.65
CA LEU A 95 -8.26 10.37 -5.39
C LEU A 95 -6.82 9.89 -5.61
N VAL A 96 -6.61 8.93 -6.51
CA VAL A 96 -5.27 8.42 -6.83
C VAL A 96 -4.42 9.50 -7.52
N GLN A 97 -5.01 10.38 -8.33
CA GLN A 97 -4.32 11.53 -8.91
C GLN A 97 -3.85 12.52 -7.84
N VAL A 98 -4.64 12.74 -6.78
CA VAL A 98 -4.21 13.54 -5.62
C VAL A 98 -2.97 12.93 -4.97
N PHE A 99 -2.93 11.61 -4.75
CA PHE A 99 -1.75 10.93 -4.22
C PHE A 99 -0.55 11.01 -5.16
N ARG A 100 -0.76 10.83 -6.46
CA ARG A 100 0.28 10.96 -7.48
C ARG A 100 0.88 12.37 -7.48
N SER A 101 0.04 13.40 -7.45
CA SER A 101 0.48 14.80 -7.41
C SER A 101 1.28 15.12 -6.14
N ALA A 102 0.81 14.64 -4.99
CA ALA A 102 1.50 14.81 -3.72
C ALA A 102 2.83 14.02 -3.67
N ALA A 103 2.88 12.84 -4.29
CA ALA A 103 4.10 12.03 -4.42
C ALA A 103 5.20 12.76 -5.22
N HIS A 104 4.81 13.59 -6.18
CA HIS A 104 5.72 14.42 -7.00
C HIS A 104 5.99 15.82 -6.40
N ARG A 105 5.46 16.11 -5.20
CA ARG A 105 5.64 17.39 -4.48
C ARG A 105 5.17 18.62 -5.25
N TYR A 106 4.04 18.50 -5.96
CA TYR A 106 3.42 19.63 -6.66
C TYR A 106 2.55 20.53 -5.76
N GLY A 107 2.79 20.53 -4.44
CA GLY A 107 2.09 21.34 -3.44
C GLY A 107 0.82 20.71 -2.87
N THR A 108 0.34 19.60 -3.46
CA THR A 108 -0.80 18.83 -2.96
C THR A 108 -0.51 18.16 -1.62
N GLU A 109 0.76 17.90 -1.31
CA GLU A 109 1.18 17.24 -0.06
C GLU A 109 0.89 18.04 1.22
N ARG A 110 0.55 19.34 1.07
CA ARG A 110 0.21 20.24 2.18
C ARG A 110 -1.30 20.43 2.36
N ARG A 111 -2.13 19.69 1.63
CA ARG A 111 -3.59 19.85 1.63
C ARG A 111 -4.27 18.71 2.40
N VAL A 112 -5.39 19.04 3.06
CA VAL A 112 -6.27 18.04 3.67
C VAL A 112 -7.19 17.44 2.60
N ILE A 113 -7.26 16.11 2.54
CA ILE A 113 -8.20 15.40 1.67
C ILE A 113 -9.49 15.17 2.47
N LEU A 114 -10.61 15.74 1.99
CA LEU A 114 -11.92 15.54 2.57
C LEU A 114 -12.77 14.63 1.67
N LEU A 115 -13.05 13.41 2.14
CA LEU A 115 -14.01 12.52 1.49
C LEU A 115 -15.42 12.88 1.96
N HIS A 116 -16.23 13.48 1.09
CA HIS A 116 -17.62 13.84 1.36
C HIS A 116 -18.57 13.22 0.34
N GLY A 117 -19.84 13.06 0.73
CA GLY A 117 -20.88 12.48 -0.13
C GLY A 117 -22.01 11.84 0.68
N PRO A 118 -23.10 11.39 0.04
CA PRO A 118 -24.24 10.74 0.69
C PRO A 118 -23.85 9.55 1.57
N VAL A 119 -24.70 9.17 2.53
CA VAL A 119 -24.49 7.95 3.33
C VAL A 119 -24.43 6.73 2.40
N GLY A 120 -23.56 5.75 2.70
CA GLY A 120 -23.42 4.54 1.89
C GLY A 120 -22.46 4.63 0.68
N THR A 121 -21.82 5.78 0.43
CA THR A 121 -20.89 5.99 -0.71
C THR A 121 -19.45 5.53 -0.45
N ALA A 122 -19.26 4.40 0.23
CA ALA A 122 -17.96 3.75 0.46
C ALA A 122 -16.82 4.59 1.11
N LYS A 123 -17.04 5.83 1.58
CA LYS A 123 -15.99 6.69 2.18
C LYS A 123 -15.14 6.00 3.24
N SER A 124 -15.79 5.41 4.24
CA SER A 124 -15.09 4.68 5.31
C SER A 124 -14.47 3.38 4.80
N THR A 125 -15.04 2.78 3.75
CA THR A 125 -14.51 1.57 3.11
C THR A 125 -13.21 1.83 2.38
N ILE A 126 -13.14 2.93 1.60
CA ILE A 126 -11.90 3.39 0.97
C ILE A 126 -10.80 3.59 2.02
N VAL A 127 -11.11 4.31 3.11
CA VAL A 127 -10.13 4.56 4.18
C VAL A 127 -9.66 3.26 4.84
N ARG A 128 -10.56 2.30 5.05
CA ARG A 128 -10.22 0.99 5.62
C ARG A 128 -9.34 0.17 4.68
N LEU A 129 -9.63 0.16 3.38
CA LEU A 129 -8.78 -0.46 2.37
C LEU A 129 -7.39 0.17 2.34
N LEU A 130 -7.28 1.49 2.35
CA LEU A 130 -5.97 2.16 2.41
C LEU A 130 -5.17 1.77 3.65
N LYS A 131 -5.81 1.64 4.81
CA LYS A 131 -5.16 1.16 6.05
C LYS A 131 -4.67 -0.29 5.92
N LYS A 132 -5.54 -1.20 5.48
CA LYS A 132 -5.19 -2.62 5.23
C LYS A 132 -4.05 -2.74 4.21
N GLY A 133 -4.14 -1.96 3.13
CA GLY A 133 -3.13 -1.87 2.10
C GLY A 133 -1.78 -1.45 2.66
N LEU A 134 -1.74 -0.39 3.47
CA LEU A 134 -0.49 0.08 4.06
C LEU A 134 0.13 -0.95 5.01
N GLU A 135 -0.69 -1.66 5.79
CA GLU A 135 -0.25 -2.73 6.66
C GLU A 135 0.32 -3.92 5.87
N SER A 136 -0.36 -4.34 4.80
CA SER A 136 0.10 -5.44 3.94
C SER A 136 1.36 -5.05 3.17
N TYR A 137 1.37 -3.84 2.61
CA TYR A 137 2.47 -3.34 1.79
C TYR A 137 3.74 -3.17 2.62
N SER A 138 3.66 -2.63 3.84
CA SER A 138 4.85 -2.42 4.69
C SER A 138 5.62 -3.70 5.02
N ARG A 139 4.96 -4.87 4.93
CA ARG A 139 5.58 -6.20 5.12
C ARG A 139 6.29 -6.73 3.88
N ARG A 140 6.12 -6.09 2.72
CA ARG A 140 6.76 -6.47 1.47
C ARG A 140 8.07 -5.69 1.29
N GLU A 141 8.99 -6.26 0.50
CA GLU A 141 10.30 -5.62 0.23
C GLU A 141 10.14 -4.24 -0.41
N ASP A 142 9.21 -4.10 -1.36
CA ASP A 142 8.87 -2.83 -2.01
C ASP A 142 8.20 -1.83 -1.07
N GLY A 143 7.61 -2.28 0.03
CA GLY A 143 6.93 -1.48 1.04
C GLY A 143 7.74 -1.17 2.30
N ARG A 144 8.94 -1.76 2.45
CA ARG A 144 9.70 -1.78 3.71
C ARG A 144 9.84 -0.42 4.41
N LEU A 145 9.75 -0.48 5.73
CA LEU A 145 9.83 0.65 6.65
C LEU A 145 10.81 0.29 7.76
N TYR A 146 11.70 1.22 8.09
CA TYR A 146 12.58 1.11 9.23
C TYR A 146 12.06 2.08 10.29
N SER A 147 11.84 1.57 11.49
CA SER A 147 11.43 2.36 12.66
C SER A 147 12.50 2.25 13.73
N PHE A 148 12.57 3.28 14.57
CA PHE A 148 13.33 3.28 15.82
C PHE A 148 12.59 2.49 16.91
#